data_AF-A0A1E5JXW5-F1
#
_entry.id   AF-A0A1E5JXW5-F1
#
_cell.length_a   1.000
_cell.length_b   1.000
_cell.length_c   1.000
_cell.angle_alpha   90.00
_cell.angle_beta   90.00
_cell.angle_gamma   90.00
#
_symmetry.space_group_name_H-M   'P 1'
#
loop_
_entity.id
_entity.type
_entity.pdbx_description
1 polymer ?
#
loop_
_entity_poly.entity_id
_entity_poly.type
_entity_poly.pdbx_seq_one_letter_code
_entity_poly.pdbx_strand_id
1 'polypeptide(L)'
;MNPVRIITPLIQGAILSLLIIKAAISGDVHVIGSIKHSIPPTADSSSNYSGLNNTKIIQLLKIELSDEAKKLLEKRVKDILTEEPQPSHSLLDTETPKMVQLAMNHVPVLDQGAHGTCITFAITGALDAVIGKGDYISQLCHLQLGNYLEKHGYAQSGWDGNYPISVINQIQQYGIVNKEKQTTIGCGGLTEYPTYSKKNRSLL
;
A
#
# COMPACT_ATOMS: atom_id res chain seq x y z
N MET A 1 -53.02 -8.97 36.71
CA MET A 1 -52.14 -8.93 35.52
C MET A 1 -50.71 -8.85 36.01
N ASN A 2 -49.92 -9.92 35.85
CA ASN A 2 -48.57 -10.00 36.41
C ASN A 2 -47.56 -9.27 35.51
N PRO A 3 -46.84 -8.24 36.01
CA PRO A 3 -45.90 -7.45 35.23
C PRO A 3 -44.65 -8.23 34.77
N VAL A 4 -44.44 -9.43 35.32
CA VAL A 4 -43.25 -10.26 35.09
C VAL A 4 -43.21 -10.86 33.67
N ARG A 5 -44.33 -10.96 32.96
CA ARG A 5 -44.41 -11.69 31.68
C ARG A 5 -43.97 -10.90 30.44
N ILE A 6 -43.78 -9.59 30.55
CA ILE A 6 -43.43 -8.70 29.42
C ILE A 6 -41.95 -8.26 29.47
N ILE A 7 -41.29 -8.38 30.63
CA ILE A 7 -39.92 -7.88 30.83
C ILE A 7 -38.88 -8.84 30.23
N THR A 8 -39.15 -10.14 30.22
CA THR A 8 -38.25 -11.19 29.73
C THR A 8 -37.91 -11.09 28.22
N PRO A 9 -38.86 -10.89 27.29
CA PRO A 9 -38.55 -10.81 25.86
C PRO A 9 -37.80 -9.51 25.47
N LEU A 10 -38.00 -8.42 26.22
CA LEU A 10 -37.30 -7.14 25.99
C LEU A 10 -35.81 -7.21 26.38
N ILE A 11 -35.49 -7.91 27.47
CA ILE A 11 -34.10 -8.14 27.90
C ILE A 11 -33.39 -9.10 26.94
N GLN A 12 -34.08 -10.14 26.45
CA GLN A 12 -33.51 -11.06 25.46
C GLN A 12 -33.25 -10.38 24.10
N GLY A 13 -34.13 -9.47 23.67
CA GLY A 13 -33.92 -8.66 22.46
C GLY A 13 -32.70 -7.73 22.57
N ALA A 14 -32.51 -7.07 23.72
CA ALA A 14 -31.38 -6.17 23.94
C ALA A 14 -30.02 -6.89 23.96
N ILE A 15 -29.96 -8.11 24.52
CA ILE A 15 -28.73 -8.93 24.56
C ILE A 15 -28.35 -9.39 23.15
N LEU A 16 -29.33 -9.73 22.29
CA LEU A 16 -29.06 -10.12 20.91
C LEU A 16 -28.55 -8.93 20.06
N SER A 17 -29.04 -7.72 20.32
CA SER A 17 -28.53 -6.49 19.67
C SER A 17 -27.09 -6.14 20.06
N LEU A 18 -26.70 -6.40 21.31
CA LEU A 18 -25.35 -6.15 21.82
C LEU A 18 -24.30 -7.13 21.28
N LEU A 19 -24.70 -8.34 20.88
CA LEU A 19 -23.80 -9.35 20.30
C LEU A 19 -23.45 -9.06 18.84
N ILE A 20 -24.30 -8.32 18.10
CA ILE A 20 -24.06 -7.99 16.68
C ILE A 20 -23.05 -6.83 16.54
N ILE A 21 -22.84 -6.01 17.58
CA ILE A 21 -21.97 -4.83 17.52
C ILE A 21 -20.47 -5.18 17.69
N LYS A 22 -20.12 -6.41 18.10
CA LYS A 22 -18.71 -6.80 18.32
C LYS A 22 -17.99 -7.39 17.10
N ALA A 23 -18.61 -7.42 15.93
CA ALA A 23 -17.93 -7.76 14.68
C ALA A 23 -17.21 -6.55 14.03
N ALA A 24 -16.73 -5.60 14.84
CA ALA A 24 -15.77 -4.61 14.35
C ALA A 24 -14.45 -5.34 14.11
N ILE A 25 -14.11 -5.55 12.84
CA ILE A 25 -12.79 -6.05 12.44
C ILE A 25 -11.79 -4.94 12.79
N SER A 26 -11.28 -4.95 14.01
CA SER A 26 -10.14 -4.13 14.41
C SER A 26 -8.90 -4.83 13.86
N GLY A 27 -8.42 -4.41 12.70
CA GLY A 27 -7.10 -4.81 12.22
C GLY A 27 -6.01 -4.31 13.18
N ASP A 28 -4.87 -5.00 13.23
CA ASP A 28 -3.73 -4.59 14.07
C ASP A 28 -3.01 -3.35 13.54
N VAL A 29 -3.28 -2.95 12.29
CA VAL A 29 -2.67 -1.81 11.60
C VAL A 29 -3.76 -1.00 10.92
N HIS A 30 -3.82 0.29 11.21
CA HIS A 30 -4.74 1.24 10.60
C HIS A 30 -3.98 2.38 9.91
N VAL A 31 -4.33 2.68 8.67
CA VAL A 31 -3.83 3.88 7.97
C VAL A 31 -4.62 5.10 8.48
N ILE A 32 -3.96 5.99 9.20
CA ILE A 32 -4.56 7.19 9.82
C ILE A 32 -4.20 8.50 9.08
N GLY A 33 -3.61 8.38 7.89
CA GLY A 33 -3.26 9.51 7.03
C GLY A 33 -1.91 9.31 6.36
N SER A 34 -1.21 10.42 6.12
CA SER A 34 0.09 10.41 5.45
C SER A 34 1.06 11.42 6.04
N ILE A 35 2.35 11.13 5.91
CA ILE A 35 3.45 12.02 6.28
C ILE A 35 4.32 12.29 5.04
N LYS A 36 4.82 13.52 4.93
CA LYS A 36 5.82 13.86 3.91
C LYS A 36 7.19 13.48 4.42
N HIS A 37 8.01 12.93 3.54
CA HIS A 37 9.39 12.61 3.82
C HIS A 37 10.30 13.21 2.75
N SER A 38 11.43 13.74 3.18
CA SER A 38 12.40 14.46 2.36
C SER A 38 13.64 13.60 2.22
N ILE A 39 13.95 13.18 1.00
CA ILE A 39 15.15 12.40 0.69
C ILE A 39 16.21 13.38 0.15
N PRO A 40 17.29 13.61 0.91
CA PRO A 40 18.37 14.49 0.46
C PRO A 40 19.11 13.87 -0.73
N PRO A 41 19.72 14.68 -1.60
CA PRO A 41 20.57 14.19 -2.67
C PRO A 41 21.79 13.44 -2.09
N THR A 42 22.15 12.31 -2.69
CA THR A 42 23.38 11.57 -2.35
C THR A 42 24.58 12.26 -2.99
N ALA A 43 25.53 12.71 -2.16
CA ALA A 43 26.69 13.52 -2.59
C ALA A 43 27.65 12.83 -3.58
N ASP A 44 27.61 11.49 -3.71
CA ASP A 44 28.63 10.70 -4.43
C ASP A 44 28.12 9.96 -5.68
N SER A 45 26.98 10.35 -6.25
CA SER A 45 26.44 9.66 -7.44
C SER A 45 27.07 10.20 -8.73
N SER A 46 28.13 9.53 -9.19
CA SER A 46 28.83 9.73 -10.49
C SER A 46 27.97 9.49 -11.74
N SER A 47 26.66 9.29 -11.59
CA SER A 47 25.71 9.17 -12.68
C SER A 47 25.18 10.54 -13.08
N ASN A 48 25.39 10.94 -14.34
CA ASN A 48 24.82 12.12 -15.00
C ASN A 48 23.27 12.06 -15.11
N TYR A 49 22.57 11.88 -13.99
CA TYR A 49 21.11 11.92 -13.91
C TYR A 49 20.71 13.28 -13.36
N SER A 50 20.15 14.15 -14.22
CA SER A 50 19.81 15.55 -13.96
C SER A 50 18.85 15.79 -12.78
N GLY A 51 18.29 14.73 -12.20
CA GLY A 51 17.39 14.75 -11.03
C GLY A 51 18.04 14.42 -9.68
N LEU A 52 19.35 14.12 -9.62
CA LEU A 52 20.06 13.75 -8.39
C LEU A 52 20.51 14.94 -7.54
N ASN A 53 20.45 16.17 -8.06
CA ASN A 53 20.92 17.37 -7.34
C ASN A 53 19.84 18.01 -6.46
N ASN A 54 18.61 17.49 -6.49
CA ASN A 54 17.48 18.08 -5.79
C ASN A 54 16.93 17.11 -4.75
N THR A 55 16.61 17.67 -3.58
CA THR A 55 15.84 16.97 -2.55
C THR A 55 14.53 16.45 -3.11
N LYS A 56 14.29 15.13 -2.99
CA LYS A 56 13.02 14.52 -3.38
C LYS A 56 12.05 14.54 -2.22
N ILE A 57 10.79 14.86 -2.51
CA ILE A 57 9.69 14.79 -1.54
C ILE A 57 8.81 13.61 -1.91
N ILE A 58 8.67 12.68 -0.98
CA ILE A 58 7.73 11.57 -1.08
C ILE A 58 6.67 11.64 0.01
N GLN A 59 5.59 10.90 -0.16
CA GLN A 59 4.54 10.75 0.83
C GLN A 59 4.45 9.29 1.28
N LEU A 60 4.50 9.08 2.59
CA LEU A 60 4.41 7.78 3.25
C LEU A 60 3.12 7.68 4.04
N LEU A 61 2.62 6.46 4.21
CA LEU A 61 1.43 6.21 5.03
C LEU A 61 1.75 6.38 6.51
N LYS A 62 0.88 7.11 7.20
CA LYS A 62 0.89 7.19 8.66
C LYS A 62 0.04 6.03 9.17
N ILE A 63 0.64 5.12 9.92
CA ILE A 63 -0.06 3.99 10.50
C ILE A 63 -0.20 4.15 12.02
N GLU A 64 -1.30 3.60 12.54
CA GLU A 64 -1.53 3.37 13.96
C GLU A 64 -1.64 1.88 14.20
N LEU A 65 -0.97 1.41 15.25
CA LEU A 65 -1.04 0.02 15.70
C LEU A 65 -2.05 -0.12 16.83
N SER A 66 -2.72 -1.27 16.90
CA SER A 66 -3.49 -1.68 18.09
C SER A 66 -2.56 -1.75 19.31
N ASP A 67 -3.10 -1.60 20.52
CA ASP A 67 -2.30 -1.68 21.74
C ASP A 67 -1.70 -3.08 21.93
N GLU A 68 -2.42 -4.10 21.49
CA GLU A 68 -1.96 -5.48 21.41
C GLU A 68 -0.76 -5.61 20.46
N ALA A 69 -0.84 -5.03 19.25
CA ALA A 69 0.25 -5.05 18.28
C ALA A 69 1.47 -4.27 18.76
N LYS A 70 1.28 -3.12 19.44
CA LYS A 70 2.37 -2.37 20.07
C LYS A 70 3.10 -3.22 21.12
N LYS A 71 2.36 -3.83 22.05
CA LYS A 71 2.93 -4.71 23.09
C LYS A 71 3.68 -5.90 22.49
N LEU A 72 3.12 -6.50 21.44
CA LEU A 72 3.76 -7.62 20.74
C LEU A 72 5.05 -7.18 20.04
N LEU A 73 5.03 -6.01 19.38
CA LEU A 73 6.21 -5.45 18.73
C LEU A 73 7.31 -5.14 19.76
N GLU A 74 6.95 -4.49 20.87
CA GLU A 74 7.89 -4.20 21.97
C GLU A 74 8.52 -5.48 22.53
N LYS A 75 7.72 -6.53 22.73
CA LYS A 75 8.23 -7.82 23.19
C LYS A 75 9.24 -8.40 22.21
N ARG A 76 8.90 -8.47 20.92
CA ARG A 76 9.79 -9.01 19.87
C ARG A 76 11.09 -8.22 19.75
N VAL A 77 11.03 -6.89 19.88
CA VAL A 77 12.24 -6.06 19.87
C VAL A 77 13.13 -6.36 21.07
N LYS A 78 12.56 -6.55 22.26
CA LYS A 78 13.33 -6.95 23.45
C LYS A 78 13.96 -8.32 23.25
N ASP A 79 13.19 -9.30 22.77
CA ASP A 79 13.67 -10.66 22.51
C ASP A 79 14.89 -10.61 21.55
N ILE A 80 14.81 -9.88 20.44
CA ILE A 80 15.92 -9.69 19.47
C ILE A 80 17.16 -9.06 20.12
N LEU A 81 16.99 -8.12 21.05
CA LEU A 81 18.10 -7.43 21.71
C LEU A 81 18.75 -8.28 22.81
N THR A 82 18.02 -9.25 23.37
CA THR A 82 18.48 -10.10 24.48
C THR A 82 18.96 -11.48 24.05
N GLU A 83 18.53 -11.97 22.90
CA GLU A 83 19.03 -13.23 22.35
C GLU A 83 20.41 -13.01 21.70
N GLU A 84 21.42 -13.78 22.15
CA GLU A 84 22.62 -13.96 21.34
C GLU A 84 22.21 -14.53 19.98
N PRO A 85 22.88 -14.14 18.88
CA PRO A 85 22.53 -14.59 17.54
C PRO A 85 22.49 -16.11 17.50
N GLN A 86 21.28 -16.67 17.57
CA GLN A 86 21.07 -18.10 17.48
C GLN A 86 21.55 -18.52 16.09
N PRO A 87 22.35 -19.61 15.97
CA PRO A 87 22.63 -20.18 14.68
C PRO A 87 21.28 -20.47 14.01
N SER A 88 21.10 -19.98 12.78
CA SER A 88 19.85 -20.12 12.04
C SER A 88 19.42 -21.58 12.04
N HIS A 89 18.43 -21.92 12.87
CA HIS A 89 17.79 -23.22 12.80
C HIS A 89 17.01 -23.25 11.50
N SER A 90 17.65 -23.78 10.45
CA SER A 90 17.01 -24.05 9.18
C SER A 90 15.87 -25.02 9.44
N LEU A 91 14.64 -24.50 9.50
CA LEU A 91 13.42 -25.31 9.65
C LEU A 91 13.12 -26.14 8.38
N LEU A 92 13.93 -25.96 7.34
CA LEU A 92 13.86 -26.67 6.07
C LEU A 92 15.24 -27.22 5.75
N ASP A 93 15.35 -28.53 5.65
CA ASP A 93 16.52 -29.25 5.15
C ASP A 93 16.61 -29.09 3.62
N THR A 94 16.65 -27.84 3.15
CA THR A 94 16.69 -27.49 1.73
C THR A 94 17.96 -26.73 1.42
N GLU A 95 18.65 -27.19 0.36
CA GLU A 95 19.80 -26.57 -0.29
C GLU A 95 19.44 -25.18 -0.83
N THR A 96 19.15 -24.24 0.05
CA THR A 96 18.92 -22.86 -0.35
C THR A 96 20.30 -22.21 -0.56
N PRO A 97 20.51 -21.53 -1.70
CA PRO A 97 21.77 -20.86 -1.95
C PRO A 97 21.97 -19.75 -0.91
N LYS A 98 23.23 -19.54 -0.50
CA LYS A 98 23.60 -18.49 0.47
C LYS A 98 23.22 -17.08 0.02
N MET A 99 22.96 -16.88 -1.27
CA MET A 99 22.58 -15.61 -1.87
C MET A 99 21.75 -15.85 -3.12
N VAL A 100 20.69 -15.07 -3.30
CA VAL A 100 19.88 -15.00 -4.51
C VAL A 100 19.79 -13.55 -4.94
N GLN A 101 20.07 -13.25 -6.21
CA GLN A 101 19.92 -11.92 -6.80
C GLN A 101 19.01 -12.01 -8.03
N LEU A 102 17.80 -11.46 -7.92
CA LEU A 102 16.79 -11.49 -8.99
C LEU A 102 16.82 -10.24 -9.87
N ALA A 103 17.39 -9.13 -9.37
CA ALA A 103 17.35 -7.81 -10.00
C ALA A 103 15.92 -7.40 -10.43
N MET A 104 15.79 -6.50 -11.40
CA MET A 104 14.50 -5.93 -11.83
C MET A 104 14.23 -6.11 -13.33
N ASN A 105 14.93 -7.03 -14.01
CA ASN A 105 14.74 -7.32 -15.43
C ASN A 105 14.67 -6.05 -16.33
N HIS A 106 15.62 -5.14 -16.14
CA HIS A 106 15.72 -3.86 -16.87
C HIS A 106 14.53 -2.89 -16.68
N VAL A 107 13.65 -3.12 -15.70
CA VAL A 107 12.68 -2.10 -15.28
C VAL A 107 13.43 -0.91 -14.67
N PRO A 108 13.22 0.31 -15.17
CA PRO A 108 13.85 1.50 -14.60
C PRO A 108 13.33 1.75 -13.19
N VAL A 109 14.11 2.46 -12.38
CA VAL A 109 13.63 2.92 -11.07
C VAL A 109 12.46 3.88 -11.26
N LEU A 110 11.29 3.51 -10.72
CA LEU A 110 10.07 4.29 -10.83
C LEU A 110 10.02 5.39 -9.76
N ASP A 111 9.29 6.48 -10.03
CA ASP A 111 9.17 7.64 -9.14
C ASP A 111 7.71 7.93 -8.77
N GLN A 112 7.32 7.57 -7.54
CA GLN A 112 5.97 7.86 -7.01
C GLN A 112 5.73 9.37 -6.77
N GLY A 113 6.81 10.16 -6.71
CA GLY A 113 6.77 11.57 -6.41
C GLY A 113 6.09 11.89 -5.08
N ALA A 114 5.38 13.02 -5.04
CA ALA A 114 4.83 13.60 -3.82
C ALA A 114 3.49 12.97 -3.36
N HIS A 115 3.14 11.77 -3.84
CA HIS A 115 1.88 11.09 -3.58
C HIS A 115 2.07 9.82 -2.75
N GLY A 116 1.01 9.38 -2.05
CA GLY A 116 0.99 8.18 -1.21
C GLY A 116 0.81 6.88 -2.01
N THR A 117 1.40 6.79 -3.20
CA THR A 117 1.13 5.75 -4.22
C THR A 117 2.15 4.61 -4.21
N CYS A 118 3.00 4.52 -3.17
CA CYS A 118 4.11 3.56 -3.10
C CYS A 118 3.70 2.12 -3.37
N ILE A 119 2.53 1.68 -2.88
CA ILE A 119 2.04 0.31 -3.07
C ILE A 119 1.70 0.05 -4.54
N THR A 120 1.04 0.99 -5.23
CA THR A 120 0.78 0.87 -6.67
C THR A 120 2.09 0.78 -7.45
N PHE A 121 3.07 1.63 -7.14
CA PHE A 121 4.38 1.63 -7.79
C PHE A 121 5.16 0.34 -7.52
N ALA A 122 5.14 -0.18 -6.29
CA ALA A 122 5.82 -1.42 -5.94
C ALA A 122 5.21 -2.64 -6.64
N ILE A 123 3.88 -2.78 -6.62
CA ILE A 123 3.20 -3.90 -7.27
C ILE A 123 3.38 -3.84 -8.79
N THR A 124 3.18 -2.67 -9.40
CA THR A 124 3.34 -2.53 -10.85
C THR A 124 4.79 -2.72 -11.29
N GLY A 125 5.77 -2.20 -10.53
CA GLY A 125 7.19 -2.43 -10.81
C GLY A 125 7.61 -3.89 -10.70
N ALA A 126 7.07 -4.63 -9.72
CA ALA A 126 7.31 -6.07 -9.62
C ALA A 126 6.70 -6.84 -10.80
N LEU A 127 5.47 -6.48 -11.21
CA LEU A 127 4.83 -7.08 -12.39
C LEU A 127 5.58 -6.74 -13.67
N ASP A 128 6.04 -5.51 -13.84
CA ASP A 128 6.87 -5.09 -14.97
C ASP A 128 8.17 -5.90 -15.04
N ALA A 129 8.78 -6.24 -13.89
CA ALA A 129 9.98 -7.07 -13.85
C ALA A 129 9.70 -8.51 -14.29
N VAL A 130 8.54 -9.06 -13.92
CA VAL A 130 8.07 -10.37 -14.39
C VAL A 130 7.76 -10.33 -15.90
N ILE A 131 7.16 -9.25 -16.39
CA ILE A 131 6.78 -9.08 -17.80
C ILE A 131 8.01 -8.85 -18.69
N GLY A 132 9.04 -8.16 -18.20
CA GLY A 132 10.29 -7.90 -18.91
C GLY A 132 10.17 -6.86 -20.04
N LYS A 133 9.28 -5.88 -19.90
CA LYS A 133 9.06 -4.80 -20.90
C LYS A 133 9.47 -3.41 -20.43
N GLY A 134 10.32 -3.32 -19.41
CA GLY A 134 10.66 -2.03 -18.79
C GLY A 134 9.48 -1.44 -18.01
N ASP A 135 9.35 -0.11 -17.98
CA ASP A 135 8.18 0.59 -17.41
C ASP A 135 6.99 0.46 -18.37
N TYR A 136 6.22 -0.60 -18.21
CA TYR A 136 5.15 -0.98 -19.12
C TYR A 136 3.77 -0.66 -18.56
N ILE A 137 3.51 -0.92 -17.28
CA ILE A 137 2.20 -0.68 -16.67
C ILE A 137 2.03 0.80 -16.32
N SER A 138 0.87 1.38 -16.65
CA SER A 138 0.50 2.74 -16.24
C SER A 138 -0.03 2.78 -14.81
N GLN A 139 0.77 3.35 -13.91
CA GLN A 139 0.34 3.66 -12.54
C GLN A 139 -0.77 4.72 -12.54
N LEU A 140 -0.70 5.71 -13.43
CA LEU A 140 -1.71 6.76 -13.56
C LEU A 140 -3.08 6.17 -13.88
N CYS A 141 -3.19 5.34 -14.91
CA CYS A 141 -4.46 4.76 -15.33
C CYS A 141 -5.06 3.86 -14.24
N HIS A 142 -4.21 3.11 -13.53
CA HIS A 142 -4.63 2.30 -12.41
C HIS A 142 -5.21 3.16 -11.26
N LEU A 143 -4.54 4.27 -10.93
CA LEU A 143 -4.99 5.19 -9.89
C LEU A 143 -6.24 6.00 -10.31
N GLN A 144 -6.38 6.32 -11.59
CA GLN A 144 -7.58 6.97 -12.14
C GLN A 144 -8.80 6.05 -12.11
N LEU A 145 -8.60 4.75 -12.41
CA LEU A 145 -9.64 3.75 -12.16
C LEU A 145 -9.97 3.68 -10.66
N GLY A 146 -8.96 3.72 -9.79
CA GLY A 146 -9.14 3.79 -8.34
C GLY A 146 -10.03 4.97 -7.93
N ASN A 147 -9.80 6.17 -8.45
CA ASN A 147 -10.65 7.34 -8.17
C ASN A 147 -12.10 7.14 -8.62
N TYR A 148 -12.31 6.49 -9.76
CA TYR A 148 -13.65 6.18 -10.22
C TYR A 148 -14.34 5.18 -9.27
N LEU A 149 -13.64 4.11 -8.87
CA LEU A 149 -14.14 3.08 -7.97
C LEU A 149 -14.39 3.59 -6.55
N GLU A 150 -13.59 4.55 -6.07
CA GLU A 150 -13.80 5.21 -4.77
C GLU A 150 -15.09 6.04 -4.76
N LYS A 151 -15.44 6.67 -5.90
CA LYS A 151 -16.67 7.46 -6.03
C LYS A 151 -17.92 6.62 -6.27
N HIS A 152 -17.79 5.42 -6.82
CA HIS A 152 -18.92 4.60 -7.29
C HIS A 152 -19.00 3.22 -6.61
N GLY A 153 -18.11 2.92 -5.67
CA GLY A 153 -18.01 1.65 -4.96
C GLY A 153 -17.29 1.79 -3.63
N TYR A 154 -16.88 0.68 -3.03
CA TYR A 154 -16.26 0.64 -1.70
C TYR A 154 -14.73 0.39 -1.76
N ALA A 155 -14.06 0.87 -2.80
CA ALA A 155 -12.60 0.71 -2.98
C ALA A 155 -11.85 2.03 -2.69
N GLN A 156 -10.62 1.93 -2.19
CA GLN A 156 -9.75 3.09 -2.01
C GLN A 156 -9.10 3.48 -3.34
N SER A 157 -8.95 4.79 -3.60
CA SER A 157 -8.33 5.29 -4.83
C SER A 157 -6.87 4.88 -5.02
N GLY A 158 -6.11 4.79 -3.92
CA GLY A 158 -4.68 4.51 -3.93
C GLY A 158 -3.77 5.73 -4.01
N TRP A 159 -4.29 6.96 -4.19
CA TRP A 159 -3.47 8.18 -4.22
C TRP A 159 -2.90 8.56 -2.85
N ASP A 160 -3.64 8.26 -1.78
CA ASP A 160 -3.26 8.52 -0.39
C ASP A 160 -3.02 7.22 0.39
N GLY A 161 -2.65 6.17 -0.32
CA GLY A 161 -2.45 4.83 0.23
C GLY A 161 -3.50 3.82 -0.18
N ASN A 162 -3.09 2.56 -0.09
CA ASN A 162 -3.96 1.42 -0.28
C ASN A 162 -3.41 0.24 0.53
N TYR A 163 -4.00 -0.94 0.38
CA TYR A 163 -3.37 -2.20 0.79
C TYR A 163 -2.85 -2.93 -0.46
N PRO A 164 -1.75 -3.71 -0.36
CA PRO A 164 -1.22 -4.48 -1.50
C PRO A 164 -2.27 -5.38 -2.14
N ILE A 165 -3.11 -6.02 -1.31
CA ILE A 165 -4.17 -6.91 -1.80
C ILE A 165 -5.23 -6.16 -2.63
N SER A 166 -5.54 -4.92 -2.29
CA SER A 166 -6.50 -4.11 -3.05
C SER A 166 -5.99 -3.80 -4.45
N VAL A 167 -4.71 -3.44 -4.58
CA VAL A 167 -4.07 -3.18 -5.88
C VAL A 167 -4.03 -4.45 -6.73
N ILE A 168 -3.63 -5.57 -6.14
CA ILE A 168 -3.62 -6.87 -6.82
C ILE A 168 -5.02 -7.25 -7.30
N ASN A 169 -6.04 -7.15 -6.44
CA ASN A 169 -7.42 -7.48 -6.79
C ASN A 169 -7.95 -6.57 -7.92
N GLN A 170 -7.65 -5.26 -7.88
CA GLN A 170 -8.03 -4.36 -8.96
C GLN A 170 -7.35 -4.73 -10.29
N ILE A 171 -6.07 -5.12 -10.26
CA ILE A 171 -5.36 -5.62 -11.45
C ILE A 171 -5.98 -6.93 -11.96
N GLN A 172 -6.31 -7.87 -11.07
CA GLN A 172 -6.93 -9.15 -11.45
C GLN A 172 -8.32 -8.95 -12.06
N GLN A 173 -9.10 -8.02 -11.53
CA GLN A 173 -10.48 -7.79 -11.95
C GLN A 173 -10.58 -6.96 -13.23
N TYR A 174 -9.77 -5.91 -13.38
CA TYR A 174 -9.90 -4.93 -14.46
C TYR A 174 -8.73 -4.93 -15.45
N GLY A 175 -7.66 -5.66 -15.16
CA GLY A 175 -6.44 -5.67 -15.95
C GLY A 175 -5.58 -4.42 -15.75
N ILE A 176 -4.70 -4.19 -16.72
CA ILE A 176 -3.75 -3.06 -16.74
C ILE A 176 -3.89 -2.29 -18.04
N VAL A 177 -3.58 -0.99 -17.97
CA VAL A 177 -3.34 -0.14 -19.15
C VAL A 177 -1.84 0.09 -19.24
N ASN A 178 -1.28 0.03 -20.46
CA ASN A 178 0.15 0.23 -20.65
C ASN A 178 0.52 1.73 -20.79
N LYS A 179 1.81 2.05 -20.63
CA LYS A 179 2.32 3.42 -20.72
C LYS A 179 2.12 4.05 -22.10
N GLU A 180 2.21 3.26 -23.17
CA GLU A 180 1.93 3.73 -24.53
C GLU A 180 0.50 4.31 -24.64
N LYS A 181 -0.53 3.55 -24.24
CA LYS A 181 -1.92 4.01 -24.23
C LYS A 181 -2.13 5.21 -23.31
N GLN A 182 -1.47 5.24 -22.14
CA GLN A 182 -1.50 6.42 -21.27
C GLN A 182 -1.02 7.66 -22.02
N THR A 183 0.12 7.58 -22.70
CA THR A 183 0.71 8.75 -23.39
C THR A 183 -0.05 9.18 -24.64
N THR A 184 -0.66 8.25 -25.38
CA THR A 184 -1.34 8.56 -26.65
C THR A 184 -2.82 8.88 -26.50
N ILE A 185 -3.53 8.23 -25.56
CA ILE A 185 -4.98 8.37 -25.37
C ILE A 185 -5.29 9.11 -24.06
N GLY A 186 -4.48 8.89 -23.03
CA GLY A 186 -4.73 9.43 -21.69
C GLY A 186 -5.65 8.56 -20.82
N CYS A 187 -5.66 8.88 -19.54
CA CYS A 187 -6.47 8.24 -18.51
C CYS A 187 -7.03 9.32 -17.59
N GLY A 188 -8.36 9.44 -17.53
CA GLY A 188 -9.01 10.50 -16.75
C GLY A 188 -8.65 11.92 -17.23
N GLY A 189 -8.33 12.08 -18.52
CA GLY A 189 -7.89 13.37 -19.09
C GLY A 189 -6.41 13.70 -18.87
N LEU A 190 -5.63 12.77 -18.33
CA LEU A 190 -4.20 12.94 -18.09
C LEU A 190 -3.38 11.96 -18.95
N THR A 191 -2.36 12.46 -19.62
CA THR A 191 -1.42 11.65 -20.41
C THR A 191 -0.11 11.35 -19.66
N GLU A 192 0.12 12.05 -18.53
CA GLU A 192 1.32 11.96 -17.72
C GLU A 192 1.00 11.87 -16.23
N TYR A 193 1.80 11.08 -15.50
CA TYR A 193 1.67 10.98 -14.05
C TYR A 193 2.10 12.30 -13.40
N PRO A 194 1.29 12.90 -12.51
CA PRO A 194 1.57 14.20 -11.91
C PRO A 194 2.61 14.12 -10.78
N THR A 195 3.82 13.63 -11.05
CA THR A 195 4.84 13.24 -10.06
C THR A 195 5.02 14.24 -8.90
N TYR A 196 5.16 15.53 -9.21
CA TYR A 196 5.36 16.58 -8.20
C TYR A 196 4.25 17.64 -8.17
N SER A 197 3.16 17.42 -8.92
CA SER A 197 2.04 18.35 -8.98
C SER A 197 0.90 17.88 -8.08
N LYS A 198 0.50 18.74 -7.14
CA LYS A 198 -0.76 18.60 -6.40
C LYS A 198 -1.94 19.16 -7.20
N LYS A 199 -2.07 18.83 -8.50
CA LYS A 199 -3.23 19.30 -9.28
C LYS A 199 -4.52 18.93 -8.53
N ASN A 200 -5.51 19.82 -8.57
CA ASN A 200 -6.77 19.69 -7.83
C ASN A 200 -7.38 18.29 -8.01
N ARG A 201 -7.77 17.67 -6.89
CA ARG A 201 -8.45 16.36 -6.80
C ARG A 201 -9.80 16.30 -7.55
N SER A 202 -10.25 17.41 -8.16
CA SER A 202 -11.39 17.44 -9.08
C SER A 202 -11.02 17.04 -10.51
N LEU A 203 -9.72 17.08 -10.86
CA LEU A 203 -9.14 16.62 -12.12
C LEU A 203 -8.27 15.35 -11.96
N LEU A 204 -8.05 14.91 -10.72
CA LEU A 204 -7.49 13.60 -10.38
C LEU A 204 -8.62 12.72 -9.88
#